data_AF-A0A7S1S0R2-F1
#
_entry.id   AF-A0A7S1S0R2-F1
#
_cell.length_a   1.000
_cell.length_b   1.000
_cell.length_c   1.000
_cell.angle_alpha   90.00
_cell.angle_beta   90.00
_cell.angle_gamma   90.00
#
_symmetry.space_group_name_H-M   'P 1'
#
loop_
_entity.id
_entity.type
_entity.pdbx_description
1 polymer ?
#
loop_
_entity_poly.entity_id
_entity_poly.type
_entity_poly.pdbx_seq_one_letter_code
_entity_poly.pdbx_strand_id
1 'polypeptide(L)'
;ETGQAVFLDCREAHEFEVSHIGGAHHTPVAALPFIERTPAFKLLFEQKDKTFVIYSDSGSPLSRCLWVSQWLQAKRRARRADPESILRLEGGMNLWKRFGFPVEGDEREMVAGLPVV
;
A
#
# COMPACT_ATOMS: atom_id res chain seq x y z
N GLU A 1 3.56 -22.96 4.72
CA GLU A 1 2.82 -22.03 3.86
C GLU A 1 3.77 -20.95 3.38
N THR A 2 3.79 -20.69 2.09
CA THR A 2 4.62 -19.67 1.43
C THR A 2 4.23 -18.27 1.93
N GLY A 3 5.23 -17.40 2.13
CA GLY A 3 5.05 -16.08 2.74
C GLY A 3 3.92 -15.28 2.09
N GLN A 4 2.89 -14.98 2.88
CA GLN A 4 1.77 -14.15 2.42
C GLN A 4 2.20 -12.69 2.42
N ALA A 5 2.19 -12.07 1.25
CA ALA A 5 2.31 -10.63 1.12
C ALA A 5 0.98 -9.96 1.47
N VAL A 6 1.05 -8.86 2.24
CA VAL A 6 -0.10 -8.03 2.59
C VAL A 6 0.02 -6.73 1.81
N PHE A 7 -0.98 -6.41 0.99
CA PHE A 7 -0.99 -5.18 0.23
C PHE A 7 -1.58 -4.03 1.05
N LEU A 8 -0.91 -2.86 1.00
CA LEU A 8 -1.37 -1.63 1.60
C LEU A 8 -1.57 -0.56 0.53
N ASP A 9 -2.80 -0.10 0.38
CA ASP A 9 -3.13 1.00 -0.51
C ASP A 9 -3.03 2.33 0.23
N CYS A 10 -2.12 3.22 -0.18
CA CYS A 10 -1.96 4.52 0.45
C CYS A 10 -2.62 5.69 -0.28
N ARG A 11 -3.51 5.40 -1.24
CA ARG A 11 -4.34 6.39 -1.92
C ARG A 11 -5.50 6.86 -1.04
N GLU A 12 -6.18 7.91 -1.44
CA GLU A 12 -7.35 8.42 -0.72
C GLU A 12 -8.54 7.45 -0.83
N ALA A 13 -9.51 7.57 0.08
CA ALA A 13 -10.65 6.64 0.16
C ALA A 13 -11.41 6.53 -1.17
N HIS A 14 -11.68 7.67 -1.82
CA HIS A 14 -12.40 7.69 -3.10
C HIS A 14 -11.63 6.97 -4.22
N GLU A 15 -10.30 6.88 -4.15
CA GLU A 15 -9.50 6.17 -5.15
C GLU A 15 -9.50 4.67 -4.92
N PHE A 16 -9.47 4.26 -3.65
CA PHE A 16 -9.60 2.87 -3.22
C PHE A 16 -10.96 2.29 -3.62
N GLU A 17 -12.03 3.07 -3.42
CA GLU A 17 -13.41 2.72 -3.81
C GLU A 17 -13.57 2.54 -5.32
N VAL A 18 -12.87 3.33 -6.14
CA VAL A 18 -12.89 3.20 -7.60
C VAL A 18 -12.23 1.90 -8.04
N SER A 19 -11.06 1.59 -7.49
CA SER A 19 -10.37 0.32 -7.75
C SER A 19 -9.22 0.08 -6.77
N HIS A 20 -8.89 -1.17 -6.46
CA HIS A 20 -7.72 -1.53 -5.63
C HIS A 20 -7.27 -2.99 -5.88
N ILE A 21 -6.09 -3.37 -5.42
CA ILE A 21 -5.63 -4.77 -5.44
C ILE A 21 -6.49 -5.57 -4.47
N GLY A 22 -7.03 -6.71 -4.90
CA GLY A 22 -7.93 -7.53 -4.08
C GLY A 22 -7.33 -7.93 -2.74
N GLY A 23 -8.10 -7.75 -1.66
CA GLY A 23 -7.64 -7.98 -0.28
C GLY A 23 -6.65 -6.93 0.27
N ALA A 24 -6.38 -5.83 -0.43
CA ALA A 24 -5.54 -4.76 0.10
C ALA A 24 -6.21 -4.02 1.28
N HIS A 25 -5.38 -3.59 2.23
CA HIS A 25 -5.84 -2.74 3.33
C HIS A 25 -5.66 -1.26 2.98
N HIS A 26 -6.75 -0.50 3.05
CA HIS A 26 -6.71 0.95 2.87
C HIS A 26 -5.97 1.64 4.03
N THR A 27 -4.87 2.32 3.70
CA THR A 27 -3.94 2.98 4.63
C THR A 27 -3.50 4.33 4.04
N PRO A 28 -4.41 5.32 3.91
CA PRO A 28 -4.10 6.59 3.28
C PRO A 28 -3.02 7.34 4.06
N VAL A 29 -2.25 8.20 3.39
CA VAL A 29 -1.19 9.01 4.03
C VAL A 29 -1.76 9.83 5.21
N ALA A 30 -2.97 10.36 5.06
CA ALA A 30 -3.66 11.10 6.11
C ALA A 30 -3.92 10.30 7.40
N ALA A 31 -3.89 8.96 7.34
CA ALA A 31 -4.05 8.10 8.50
C ALA A 31 -2.75 7.89 9.29
N LEU A 32 -1.57 8.23 8.76
CA LEU A 32 -0.28 7.98 9.43
C LEU A 32 -0.18 8.53 10.86
N PRO A 33 -0.65 9.76 11.18
CA PRO A 33 -0.61 10.27 12.55
C PRO A 33 -1.42 9.44 13.56
N PHE A 34 -2.41 8.68 13.07
CA PHE A 34 -3.35 7.92 13.89
C PHE A 34 -3.28 6.41 13.61
N ILE A 35 -2.27 5.96 12.86
CA ILE A 35 -2.21 4.58 12.37
C ILE A 35 -2.24 3.58 13.52
N GLU A 36 -1.68 3.90 14.68
CA GLU A 36 -1.71 3.03 15.87
C GLU A 36 -3.12 2.66 16.34
N ARG A 37 -4.14 3.38 15.88
CA ARG A 37 -5.56 3.15 16.15
C ARG A 37 -6.28 2.41 15.03
N THR A 38 -5.62 2.09 13.92
CA THR A 38 -6.24 1.44 12.76
C THR A 38 -6.04 -0.08 12.80
N PRO A 39 -6.93 -0.87 12.19
CA PRO A 39 -6.73 -2.31 12.03
C PRO A 39 -5.42 -2.66 11.29
N ALA A 40 -5.02 -1.83 10.33
CA ALA A 40 -3.78 -2.00 9.57
C ALA A 40 -2.55 -2.01 10.48
N PHE A 41 -2.57 -1.28 11.61
CA PHE A 41 -1.46 -1.30 12.55
C PHE A 41 -1.30 -2.64 13.28
N LYS A 42 -2.40 -3.29 13.68
CA LYS A 42 -2.30 -4.64 14.26
C LYS A 42 -1.68 -5.60 13.26
N LEU A 43 -2.15 -5.58 12.01
CA LEU A 43 -1.54 -6.35 10.92
C LEU A 43 -0.04 -6.05 10.79
N LEU A 44 0.33 -4.77 10.67
CA LEU A 44 1.70 -4.31 10.43
C LEU A 44 2.69 -4.59 11.54
N PHE A 45 2.25 -4.70 12.80
CA PHE A 45 3.18 -4.78 13.94
C PHE A 45 3.03 -6.05 14.77
N GLU A 46 1.90 -6.76 14.68
CA GLU A 46 1.71 -8.07 15.32
C GLU A 46 2.13 -9.22 14.40
N GLN A 47 2.01 -9.06 13.07
CA GLN A 47 2.44 -10.08 12.09
C GLN A 47 3.85 -9.80 11.57
N LYS A 48 4.85 -10.20 12.37
CA LYS A 48 6.26 -9.89 12.11
C LYS A 48 6.86 -10.67 10.95
N ASP A 49 6.25 -11.79 10.56
CA ASP A 49 6.67 -12.73 9.51
C ASP A 49 6.12 -12.38 8.10
N LYS A 50 5.21 -11.41 8.01
CA LYS A 50 4.60 -10.99 6.74
C LYS A 50 5.42 -9.91 6.05
N THR A 51 5.42 -9.96 4.72
CA THR A 51 5.90 -8.88 3.86
C THR A 51 4.73 -7.95 3.55
N PHE A 52 4.93 -6.64 3.71
CA PHE A 52 3.93 -5.64 3.38
C PHE A 52 4.34 -4.93 2.10
N VAL A 53 3.46 -4.92 1.11
CA VAL A 53 3.69 -4.27 -0.19
C VAL A 53 2.83 -3.02 -0.26
N ILE A 54 3.47 -1.86 -0.27
CA ILE A 54 2.81 -0.56 -0.26
C ILE A 54 2.75 0.00 -1.67
N TYR A 55 1.58 0.51 -2.07
CA TYR A 55 1.40 1.09 -3.40
C TYR A 55 0.55 2.36 -3.38
N SER A 56 0.73 3.17 -4.42
CA SER A 56 -0.14 4.29 -4.81
C SER A 56 -0.35 4.21 -6.33
N ASP A 57 -0.76 5.30 -6.99
CA ASP A 57 -1.02 5.27 -8.45
C ASP A 57 0.19 4.81 -9.28
N SER A 58 1.34 5.48 -9.15
CA SER A 58 2.49 5.29 -10.04
C SER A 58 3.75 4.73 -9.37
N GLY A 59 3.79 4.64 -8.04
CA GLY A 59 4.95 4.11 -7.32
C GLY A 59 6.26 4.91 -7.49
N SER A 60 6.20 6.13 -8.03
CA SER A 60 7.35 7.01 -8.30
C SER A 60 8.07 7.52 -7.03
N PRO A 61 9.27 8.10 -7.12
CA PRO A 61 9.97 8.69 -5.97
C PRO A 61 9.24 9.85 -5.27
N LEU A 62 8.24 10.46 -5.89
CA LEU A 62 7.41 11.51 -5.27
C LEU A 62 6.04 10.98 -4.81
N SER A 63 5.85 9.67 -4.90
CA SER A 63 4.57 9.04 -4.59
C SER A 63 4.33 8.91 -3.10
N ARG A 64 3.04 8.91 -2.74
CA ARG A 64 2.51 8.64 -1.39
C ARG A 64 3.12 7.38 -0.77
N CYS A 65 3.33 6.32 -1.57
CA CYS A 65 3.88 5.06 -1.11
C CYS A 65 5.32 5.16 -0.55
N LEU A 66 6.14 6.12 -1.01
CA LEU A 66 7.48 6.34 -0.46
C LEU A 66 7.39 6.89 0.98
N TRP A 67 6.56 7.91 1.18
CA TRP A 67 6.38 8.53 2.50
C TRP A 67 5.84 7.51 3.51
N VAL A 68 4.84 6.73 3.11
CA VAL A 68 4.27 5.67 3.95
C VAL A 68 5.28 4.56 4.23
N SER A 69 6.04 4.11 3.23
CA SER A 69 7.05 3.05 3.45
C SER A 69 8.15 3.49 4.41
N GLN A 70 8.69 4.70 4.23
CA GLN A 70 9.74 5.23 5.12
C GLN A 70 9.24 5.36 6.55
N TRP A 71 8.01 5.85 6.73
CA TRP A 71 7.41 5.98 8.05
C TRP A 71 7.23 4.62 8.73
N LEU A 72 6.71 3.61 8.00
CA LEU A 72 6.50 2.26 8.52
C LEU A 72 7.81 1.54 8.84
N GLN A 73 8.83 1.67 7.97
CA GLN A 73 10.16 1.14 8.20
C GLN A 73 10.78 1.73 9.48
N ALA A 74 10.66 3.05 9.69
CA ALA A 74 11.13 3.70 10.91
C ALA A 74 10.43 3.17 12.16
N LYS A 75 9.11 2.94 12.10
CA LYS A 75 8.35 2.35 13.21
C LYS A 75 8.71 0.89 13.48
N ARG A 76 8.91 0.06 12.45
CA ARG A 76 9.33 -1.34 12.63
C ARG A 76 10.72 -1.39 13.26
N ARG A 77 11.65 -0.56 12.80
CA ARG A 77 12.98 -0.41 13.42
C ARG A 77 12.88 -0.02 14.90
N ALA A 78 12.07 0.98 15.24
CA ALA A 78 11.85 1.41 16.63
C ALA A 78 11.24 0.29 17.51
N ARG A 79 10.47 -0.63 16.92
CA ARG A 79 9.84 -1.78 17.58
C ARG A 79 10.66 -3.08 17.49
N ARG A 80 11.92 -3.02 17.04
CA ARG A 80 12.79 -4.20 16.81
C ARG A 80 12.14 -5.27 15.92
N ALA A 81 11.34 -4.83 14.95
CA ALA A 81 10.81 -5.66 13.88
C ALA A 81 11.61 -5.41 12.59
N ASP A 82 11.63 -6.39 11.69
CA ASP A 82 12.37 -6.30 10.43
C ASP A 82 11.79 -5.18 9.53
N PRO A 83 12.53 -4.10 9.22
CA PRO A 83 12.07 -3.06 8.31
C PRO A 83 12.09 -3.50 6.84
N GLU A 84 12.89 -4.49 6.45
CA GLU A 84 13.03 -4.94 5.06
C GLU A 84 11.81 -5.73 4.57
N SER A 85 10.99 -6.21 5.51
CA SER A 85 9.65 -6.73 5.22
C SER A 85 8.68 -5.68 4.66
N ILE A 86 9.03 -4.38 4.63
CA ILE A 86 8.25 -3.32 4.01
C ILE A 86 8.78 -3.03 2.60
N LEU A 87 8.04 -3.46 1.59
CA LEU A 87 8.34 -3.28 0.18
C LEU A 87 7.42 -2.22 -0.45
N ARG A 88 7.87 -1.65 -1.56
CA ARG A 88 7.06 -0.79 -2.43
C ARG A 88 6.75 -1.52 -3.72
N LEU A 89 5.52 -1.35 -4.21
CA LEU A 89 5.17 -1.76 -5.56
C LEU A 89 5.70 -0.72 -6.56
N GLU A 90 6.77 -1.07 -7.27
CA GLU A 90 7.29 -0.24 -8.35
C GLU A 90 6.25 -0.08 -9.47
N GLY A 91 6.12 1.13 -10.00
CA GLY A 91 5.08 1.46 -10.99
C GLY A 91 3.65 1.56 -10.43
N GLY A 92 3.44 1.18 -9.18
CA GLY A 92 2.16 1.33 -8.46
C GLY A 92 1.00 0.57 -9.10
N MET A 93 -0.21 1.03 -8.79
CA MET A 93 -1.47 0.46 -9.28
C MET A 93 -1.60 0.54 -10.80
N ASN A 94 -1.05 1.57 -11.44
CA ASN A 94 -1.15 1.74 -12.89
C ASN A 94 -0.33 0.70 -13.64
N LEU A 95 0.91 0.43 -13.19
CA LEU A 95 1.71 -0.62 -13.82
C LEU A 95 1.12 -2.01 -13.53
N TRP A 96 0.55 -2.22 -12.34
CA TRP A 96 -0.18 -3.45 -12.00
C TRP A 96 -1.34 -3.71 -12.99
N LYS A 97 -2.19 -2.71 -13.21
CA LYS A 97 -3.28 -2.77 -14.19
C LYS A 97 -2.79 -2.94 -15.62
N ARG A 98 -1.72 -2.25 -16.01
CA ARG A 98 -1.11 -2.36 -17.34
C ARG A 98 -0.62 -3.77 -17.65
N PHE A 99 -0.15 -4.51 -16.65
CA PHE A 99 0.22 -5.92 -16.78
C PHE A 99 -0.98 -6.88 -16.77
N GLY A 100 -2.20 -6.37 -16.62
CA GLY A 100 -3.42 -7.19 -16.59
C GLY A 100 -3.58 -8.01 -15.31
N PHE A 101 -2.95 -7.60 -14.21
CA PHE A 101 -3.12 -8.28 -12.94
C PHE A 101 -4.50 -7.98 -12.33
N PRO A 102 -5.06 -8.91 -11.52
CA PRO A 102 -6.40 -8.75 -10.96
C PRO A 102 -6.53 -7.53 -10.06
N VAL A 103 -7.67 -6.85 -10.17
CA VAL A 103 -8.07 -5.73 -9.31
C VAL A 103 -9.54 -5.90 -8.94
N GLU A 104 -9.95 -5.28 -7.83
CA GLU A 104 -11.35 -5.04 -7.53
C GLU A 104 -11.68 -3.63 -8.05
N GLY A 105 -12.75 -3.49 -8.84
CA GLY A 105 -13.18 -2.22 -9.42
C GLY A 105 -12.68 -1.98 -10.86
N ASP A 106 -12.44 -0.71 -11.20
CA ASP A 106 -12.07 -0.30 -12.57
C ASP A 106 -10.66 -0.75 -12.98
N GLU A 107 -10.51 -1.35 -14.15
CA GLU A 107 -9.25 -1.89 -14.68
C GLU A 107 -8.39 -0.86 -15.43
N ARG A 108 -8.90 0.34 -15.69
CA ARG A 108 -8.14 1.39 -16.38
C ARG A 108 -7.09 2.01 -15.46
N GLU A 109 -5.97 2.45 -16.04
CA GLU A 109 -4.99 3.27 -15.32
C GLU A 109 -5.64 4.57 -14.82
N MET A 110 -5.30 4.99 -13.59
CA MET A 110 -5.90 6.14 -12.91
C MET A 110 -4.84 7.08 -12.32
N VAL A 111 -5.15 8.37 -12.23
CA VAL A 111 -4.43 9.32 -11.37
C VAL A 111 -5.44 10.02 -10.48
N ALA A 112 -5.25 9.96 -9.17
CA ALA A 112 -6.19 10.57 -8.22
C ALA A 112 -7.65 10.12 -8.44
N GLY A 113 -7.84 8.84 -8.76
CA GLY A 113 -9.17 8.25 -9.01
C GLY A 113 -9.80 8.58 -10.37
N LEU A 114 -9.09 9.30 -11.25
CA LEU A 114 -9.57 9.66 -12.59
C LEU A 114 -8.84 8.85 -13.68
N PRO A 115 -9.52 8.38 -14.73
CA PRO A 115 -8.88 7.63 -15.81
C PRO A 115 -7.77 8.43 -16.49
N VAL A 116 -6.65 7.76 -16.75
CA VAL A 116 -5.61 8.28 -17.65
C VAL A 116 -6.17 8.24 -19.08
N VAL A 117 -6.20 9.40 -19.73
CA VAL A 117 -6.57 9.58 -21.15
C VAL A 117 -5.40 9.27 -22.07
#